data_AF-A0AAD9DTS7-F1
#
_entry.id   AF-A0AAD9DTS7-F1
#
_cell.length_a   1.000
_cell.length_b   1.000
_cell.length_c   1.000
_cell.angle_alpha   90.00
_cell.angle_beta   90.00
_cell.angle_gamma   90.00
#
_symmetry.space_group_name_H-M   'P 1'
#
loop_
_entity.id
_entity.type
_entity.pdbx_description
1 polymer ?
#
loop_
_entity_poly.entity_id
_entity_poly.type
_entity_poly.pdbx_seq_one_letter_code
_entity_poly.pdbx_strand_id
1 'polypeptide(L)'
;MPSVERFPISFKTQFSGSHFRHIVLGIHSGGRFGALGISRRQDLMFKPLEYRTLADLLQDFQAAYQGYWHTLRKVKIGQYVSHDPHSVEQIEWKHSVLDVDKLSKEELRKELERHTRDMRLKIGKPASLSPTKDRRKDMGSPLRNPGSPMRRSNRSERRLSGEKKAVEAKATGDMNGYQIRV
;
A
#
# COMPACT_ATOMS: atom_id res chain seq x y z
N MET A 1 20.06 0.70 -5.87
CA MET A 1 20.95 1.56 -5.04
C MET A 1 20.97 0.98 -3.62
N PRO A 2 21.89 0.05 -3.31
CA PRO A 2 21.92 -0.63 -2.01
C PRO A 2 22.39 0.28 -0.87
N SER A 3 23.09 1.38 -1.16
CA SER A 3 23.55 2.37 -0.18
C SER A 3 22.46 3.36 0.27
N VAL A 4 21.23 3.23 -0.25
CA VAL A 4 20.12 4.14 0.01
C VAL A 4 19.04 3.37 0.75
N GLU A 5 18.92 3.63 2.04
CA GLU A 5 17.88 3.04 2.88
C GLU A 5 16.59 3.84 2.75
N ARG A 6 15.46 3.13 2.72
CA ARG A 6 14.13 3.71 2.46
C ARG A 6 13.18 3.28 3.58
N PHE A 7 12.43 4.20 4.16
CA PHE A 7 11.47 3.91 5.21
C PHE A 7 10.25 4.83 5.11
N PRO A 8 9.02 4.35 5.39
CA PRO A 8 7.84 5.18 5.29
C PRO A 8 7.72 6.13 6.50
N ILE A 9 7.36 7.39 6.24
CA ILE A 9 7.04 8.39 7.27
C ILE A 9 5.61 8.87 7.01
N SER A 10 4.70 8.55 7.93
CA SER A 10 3.31 9.00 7.85
C SER A 10 3.02 10.10 8.87
N PHE A 11 2.34 11.15 8.43
CA PHE A 11 1.90 12.27 9.25
C PHE A 11 0.38 12.23 9.40
N LYS A 12 -0.10 12.47 10.62
CA LYS A 12 -1.49 12.80 10.91
C LYS A 12 -1.51 14.24 11.40
N THR A 13 -2.21 15.11 10.68
CA THR A 13 -2.37 16.53 11.04
C THR A 13 -3.84 16.86 11.27
N GLN A 14 -4.09 18.02 11.86
CA GLN A 14 -5.42 18.58 12.04
C GLN A 14 -5.46 20.00 11.47
N PHE A 15 -6.52 20.33 10.73
CA PHE A 15 -6.79 21.67 10.22
C PHE A 15 -8.31 21.87 10.19
N SER A 16 -8.78 23.02 10.68
CA SER A 16 -10.21 23.38 10.72
C SER A 16 -11.12 22.26 11.27
N GLY A 17 -10.72 21.64 12.39
CA GLY A 17 -11.45 20.54 13.04
C GLY A 17 -11.30 19.17 12.38
N SER A 18 -10.84 19.11 11.13
CA SER A 18 -10.68 17.87 10.35
C SER A 18 -9.29 17.28 10.46
N HIS A 19 -9.19 15.96 10.31
CA HIS A 19 -7.92 15.24 10.33
C HIS A 19 -7.46 14.87 8.92
N PHE A 20 -6.18 15.07 8.65
CA PHE A 20 -5.55 14.76 7.38
C PHE A 20 -4.41 13.76 7.57
N ARG A 21 -4.17 12.96 6.53
CA ARG A 21 -3.10 11.97 6.50
C ARG A 21 -2.24 12.20 5.28
N HIS A 22 -0.95 12.08 5.47
CA HIS A 22 0.03 12.27 4.42
C HIS A 22 1.20 11.31 4.66
N ILE A 23 1.86 10.87 3.61
CA ILE A 23 2.97 9.92 3.70
C ILE A 23 4.06 10.33 2.73
N VAL A 24 5.31 10.23 3.17
CA VAL A 24 6.51 10.37 2.35
C VAL A 24 7.41 9.16 2.56
N LEU A 25 8.32 8.93 1.63
CA LEU A 25 9.40 7.97 1.74
C LEU A 25 10.62 8.68 2.31
N GLY A 26 10.92 8.43 3.58
CA GLY A 26 12.17 8.83 4.21
C GLY A 26 13.35 8.10 3.56
N ILE A 27 14.42 8.83 3.31
CA ILE A 27 15.66 8.33 2.73
C ILE A 27 16.78 8.53 3.75
N HIS A 28 17.61 7.51 3.92
CA HIS A 28 18.84 7.60 4.69
C HIS A 28 20.02 7.07 3.87
N SER A 29 21.03 7.91 3.65
CA SER A 29 22.24 7.54 2.94
C SER A 29 23.41 8.43 3.38
N GLY A 30 24.60 7.87 3.50
CA GLY A 30 25.80 8.61 3.92
C GLY A 30 25.66 9.32 5.29
N GLY A 31 24.86 8.76 6.21
CA GLY A 31 24.59 9.36 7.52
C GLY A 31 23.68 10.59 7.50
N ARG A 32 23.07 10.91 6.35
CA ARG A 32 22.13 12.02 6.17
C ARG A 32 20.73 11.50 5.86
N PHE A 33 19.76 12.35 6.14
CA PHE A 33 18.34 12.11 5.92
C PHE A 33 17.79 13.04 4.84
N GLY A 34 16.78 12.55 4.14
CA GLY A 34 16.00 13.28 3.13
C GLY A 34 14.65 12.60 2.93
N ALA A 35 13.88 13.06 1.96
CA ALA A 35 12.58 12.47 1.65
C ALA A 35 12.24 12.56 0.17
N LEU A 36 11.50 11.55 -0.30
CA LEU A 36 10.82 11.51 -1.59
C LEU A 36 9.32 11.37 -1.34
N GLY A 37 8.49 11.98 -2.18
CA GLY A 37 7.05 11.85 -2.02
C GLY A 37 6.31 12.70 -3.03
N ILE A 38 4.99 12.64 -2.97
CA ILE A 38 4.09 13.47 -3.76
C ILE A 38 3.16 14.17 -2.80
N SER A 39 3.09 15.50 -2.91
CA SER A 39 2.18 16.32 -2.16
C SER A 39 1.65 17.44 -3.03
N ARG A 40 0.49 17.98 -2.66
CA ARG A 40 -0.08 19.18 -3.27
C ARG A 40 0.74 20.44 -2.92
N ARG A 41 1.62 20.35 -1.92
CA ARG A 41 2.52 21.43 -1.47
C ARG A 41 3.97 21.01 -1.68
N GLN A 42 4.79 21.90 -2.22
CA GLN A 42 6.16 21.55 -2.63
C GLN A 42 7.09 21.25 -1.45
N ASP A 43 6.89 21.94 -0.34
CA ASP A 43 7.60 21.80 0.93
C ASP A 43 7.09 20.64 1.80
N LEU A 44 6.08 19.89 1.34
CA LEU A 44 5.59 18.69 2.00
C LEU A 44 5.89 17.43 1.16
N MET A 45 6.95 17.40 0.36
CA MET A 45 7.31 16.22 -0.43
C MET A 45 8.82 15.96 -0.43
N PHE A 46 9.52 16.39 -1.49
CA PHE A 46 10.96 16.26 -1.64
C PHE A 46 11.69 17.07 -0.57
N LYS A 47 12.66 16.41 0.06
CA LYS A 47 13.62 17.04 0.97
C LYS A 47 15.01 16.58 0.57
N PRO A 48 15.96 17.51 0.33
CA PRO A 48 17.32 17.15 -0.08
C PRO A 48 17.99 16.32 1.04
N LEU A 49 18.99 15.53 0.65
CA LEU A 49 19.70 14.61 1.55
C LEU A 49 20.75 15.36 2.39
N GLU A 50 20.31 16.34 3.18
CA GLU A 50 21.20 17.27 3.89
C GLU A 50 21.06 17.20 5.42
N TYR A 51 19.93 16.69 5.91
CA TYR A 51 19.57 16.65 7.33
C TYR A 51 20.46 15.66 8.09
N ARG A 52 21.08 16.11 9.19
CA ARG A 52 22.01 15.29 9.98
C ARG A 52 21.28 14.26 10.84
N THR A 53 20.07 14.60 11.28
CA THR A 53 19.24 13.72 12.11
C THR A 53 17.83 13.62 11.56
N LEU A 54 17.14 12.53 11.91
CA LEU A 54 15.72 12.35 11.60
C LEU A 54 14.85 13.43 12.26
N ALA A 55 15.26 13.93 13.43
CA ALA A 55 14.59 15.03 14.11
C ALA A 55 14.61 16.32 13.29
N ASP A 56 15.74 16.65 12.68
CA ASP A 56 15.87 17.85 11.84
C ASP A 56 14.93 17.76 10.62
N LEU A 57 14.88 16.59 9.97
CA LEU A 57 13.97 16.33 8.84
C LEU A 57 12.50 16.48 9.25
N LEU A 58 12.10 15.91 10.40
CA LEU A 58 10.71 15.99 10.86
C LEU A 58 10.33 17.39 11.33
N GLN A 59 11.27 18.14 11.92
CA GLN A 59 11.05 19.53 12.30
C GLN A 59 10.77 20.40 11.08
N ASP A 60 11.45 20.14 9.96
CA ASP A 60 11.21 20.82 8.69
C ASP A 60 9.80 20.55 8.14
N PHE A 61 9.35 19.29 8.14
CA PHE A 61 7.96 18.96 7.81
C PHE A 61 6.96 19.61 8.77
N GLN A 62 7.25 19.63 10.08
CA GLN A 62 6.38 20.26 11.06
C GLN A 62 6.23 21.76 10.80
N ALA A 63 7.32 22.46 10.50
CA ALA A 63 7.30 23.87 10.16
C ALA A 63 6.51 24.13 8.86
N ALA A 64 6.71 23.30 7.83
CA ALA A 64 5.94 23.38 6.58
C ALA A 64 4.43 23.20 6.84
N TYR A 65 4.03 22.22 7.67
CA TYR A 65 2.62 22.06 8.04
C TYR A 65 2.06 23.28 8.79
N GLN A 66 2.82 23.82 9.74
CA GLN A 66 2.44 25.02 10.47
C GLN A 66 2.23 26.21 9.54
N GLY A 67 3.05 26.34 8.49
CA GLY A 67 2.90 27.34 7.43
C GLY A 67 1.56 27.27 6.66
N TYR A 68 0.89 26.11 6.70
CA TYR A 68 -0.45 25.93 6.13
C TYR A 68 -1.53 25.77 7.21
N TRP A 69 -1.28 26.23 8.44
CA TRP A 69 -2.19 26.14 9.59
C TRP A 69 -2.58 24.72 9.99
N HIS A 70 -1.80 23.72 9.59
CA HIS A 70 -1.96 22.36 10.08
C HIS A 70 -1.22 22.17 11.40
N THR A 71 -1.90 21.62 12.41
CA THR A 71 -1.26 21.12 13.63
C THR A 71 -0.85 19.66 13.42
N LEU A 72 0.44 19.35 13.58
CA LEU A 72 0.93 17.98 13.54
C LEU A 72 0.55 17.24 14.82
N ARG A 73 -0.25 16.17 14.71
CA ARG A 73 -0.77 15.41 15.86
C ARG A 73 0.02 14.14 16.11
N LYS A 74 0.40 13.44 15.03
CA LYS A 74 1.06 12.14 15.12
C LYS A 74 1.98 11.88 13.95
N VAL A 75 3.12 11.27 14.24
CA VAL A 75 4.08 10.77 13.25
C VAL A 75 4.19 9.26 13.41
N LYS A 76 4.18 8.53 12.30
CA LYS A 76 4.47 7.10 12.27
C LYS A 76 5.66 6.87 11.37
N ILE A 77 6.61 6.09 11.86
CA ILE A 77 7.85 5.80 11.15
C ILE A 77 8.00 4.29 11.05
N GLY A 78 8.21 3.82 9.83
CA GLY A 78 8.41 2.41 9.54
C GLY A 78 9.87 1.98 9.60
N GLN A 79 10.10 0.68 9.40
CA GLN A 79 11.44 0.12 9.23
C GLN A 79 11.95 0.29 7.79
N TYR A 80 13.23 -0.04 7.58
CA TYR A 80 13.81 -0.10 6.25
C TYR A 80 13.10 -1.12 5.36
N VAL A 81 12.84 -0.71 4.12
CA VAL A 81 12.18 -1.52 3.09
C VAL A 81 13.24 -2.28 2.29
N SER A 82 13.09 -3.60 2.20
CA SER A 82 13.97 -4.48 1.44
C SER A 82 14.20 -3.97 0.01
N HIS A 83 15.45 -4.04 -0.45
CA HIS A 83 15.85 -3.69 -1.82
C HIS A 83 15.52 -4.79 -2.82
N ASP A 84 15.22 -6.01 -2.35
CA ASP A 84 14.80 -7.11 -3.21
C ASP A 84 13.37 -6.85 -3.73
N PRO A 85 13.18 -6.62 -5.04
CA PRO A 85 11.85 -6.40 -5.62
C PRO A 85 10.93 -7.63 -5.53
N HIS A 86 11.50 -8.83 -5.31
CA HIS A 86 10.77 -10.08 -5.16
C HIS A 86 10.54 -10.46 -3.69
N SER A 87 10.96 -9.62 -2.75
CA SER A 87 10.71 -9.84 -1.34
C SER A 87 9.20 -9.91 -1.08
N VAL A 88 8.80 -10.91 -0.30
CA VAL A 88 7.43 -11.09 0.20
C VAL A 88 7.25 -10.50 1.60
N GLU A 89 8.30 -9.88 2.16
CA GLU A 89 8.24 -9.22 3.45
C GLU A 89 7.27 -8.03 3.39
N GLN A 90 6.41 -7.93 4.40
CA GLN A 90 5.49 -6.80 4.49
C GLN A 90 6.24 -5.56 4.96
N ILE A 91 5.93 -4.42 4.34
CA ILE A 91 6.43 -3.12 4.80
C ILE A 91 5.88 -2.85 6.20
N GLU A 92 6.76 -2.65 7.16
CA GLU A 92 6.38 -2.24 8.50
C GLU A 92 6.10 -0.74 8.53
N TRP A 93 4.84 -0.34 8.36
CA TRP A 93 4.44 1.08 8.25
C TRP A 93 4.47 1.88 9.57
N LYS A 94 4.50 1.19 10.71
CA LYS A 94 4.21 1.78 12.03
C LYS A 94 5.08 1.19 13.14
N HIS A 95 6.38 1.09 12.89
CA HIS A 95 7.32 0.59 13.88
C HIS A 95 7.39 1.52 15.10
N SER A 96 7.51 2.83 14.86
CA SER A 96 7.40 3.87 15.88
C SER A 96 6.17 4.73 15.62
N VAL A 97 5.37 4.97 16.66
CA VAL A 97 4.19 5.84 16.62
C VAL A 97 4.33 6.90 17.70
N LEU A 98 4.49 8.15 17.28
CA LEU A 98 4.81 9.29 18.13
C LEU A 98 3.58 10.20 18.19
N ASP A 99 3.01 10.36 19.38
CA ASP A 99 1.96 11.36 19.66
C ASP A 99 2.66 12.70 19.96
N VAL A 100 2.69 13.61 18.97
CA VAL A 100 3.46 14.86 19.07
C VAL A 100 2.89 15.79 20.15
N ASP A 101 1.58 15.74 20.41
CA ASP A 101 0.94 16.55 21.46
C ASP A 101 1.26 16.08 22.89
N LYS A 102 1.70 14.82 23.05
CA LYS A 102 1.92 14.20 24.37
C LYS A 102 3.38 14.18 24.78
N LEU A 103 4.29 14.39 23.83
CA LEU A 103 5.72 14.29 24.04
C LEU A 103 6.30 15.70 24.13
N SER A 104 7.16 15.92 25.11
CA SER A 104 8.06 17.08 25.09
C SER A 104 9.00 17.03 23.89
N LYS A 105 9.61 18.16 23.54
CA LYS A 105 10.55 18.24 22.42
C LYS A 105 11.75 17.32 22.64
N GLU A 106 12.22 17.22 23.87
CA GLU A 106 13.34 16.38 24.28
C GLU A 106 12.99 14.89 24.20
N GLU A 107 11.80 14.49 24.64
CA GLU A 107 11.33 13.10 24.54
C GLU A 107 11.12 12.69 23.09
N LEU A 108 10.51 13.55 22.28
CA LEU A 108 10.35 13.31 20.84
C LEU A 108 11.70 13.08 20.17
N ARG A 109 12.70 13.92 20.49
CA ARG A 109 14.05 13.78 19.97
C ARG A 109 14.68 12.43 20.39
N LYS A 110 14.59 12.06 21.67
CA LYS A 110 15.10 10.79 22.18
C LYS A 110 14.46 9.59 21.48
N GLU A 111 13.14 9.62 21.27
CA GLU A 111 12.40 8.57 20.57
C GLU A 111 12.83 8.43 19.10
N LEU A 112 13.09 9.55 18.42
CA LEU A 112 13.58 9.56 17.05
C LEU A 112 15.02 9.04 16.92
N GLU A 113 15.89 9.41 17.87
CA GLU A 113 17.25 8.88 17.96
C GLU A 113 17.25 7.38 18.28
N ARG A 114 16.34 6.92 19.15
CA ARG A 114 16.14 5.48 19.41
C ARG A 114 15.70 4.75 18.15
N HIS A 115 14.66 5.26 17.48
CA HIS A 115 14.16 4.66 16.24
C HIS A 115 15.25 4.58 15.15
N THR A 116 16.08 5.63 15.02
CA THR A 116 17.21 5.62 14.09
C THR A 116 18.24 4.53 14.41
N ARG A 117 18.53 4.29 15.70
CA ARG A 117 19.39 3.18 16.12
C ARG A 117 18.76 1.83 15.84
N ASP A 118 17.48 1.68 16.15
CA ASP A 118 16.72 0.43 15.94
C ASP A 118 16.70 0.04 14.44
N MET A 119 16.48 1.02 13.54
CA MET A 119 16.56 0.82 12.08
C MET A 119 17.95 0.33 11.63
N ARG A 120 19.03 0.96 12.12
CA ARG A 120 20.42 0.62 11.74
C ARG A 120 20.83 -0.78 12.19
N LEU A 121 20.36 -1.20 13.37
CA LEU A 121 20.66 -2.52 13.91
C LEU A 121 19.73 -3.61 13.36
N LYS A 122 18.77 -3.25 12.49
CA LYS A 122 17.67 -4.12 12.03
C LYS A 122 16.95 -4.82 13.20
N ILE A 123 16.90 -4.17 14.36
CA ILE A 123 16.20 -4.69 15.54
C ILE A 123 14.71 -4.38 15.33
N GLY A 124 14.08 -5.19 14.48
CA GLY A 124 12.63 -5.32 14.42
C GLY A 124 12.15 -6.27 15.50
N LYS A 125 10.95 -6.04 16.05
CA LYS A 125 10.24 -7.13 16.72
C LYS A 125 10.11 -8.28 15.70
N PRO A 126 10.28 -9.56 16.10
CA PRO A 126 10.09 -10.67 15.18
C PRO A 126 8.74 -10.48 14.49
N ALA A 127 8.77 -10.50 13.15
CA ALA A 127 7.59 -10.28 12.34
C ALA A 127 6.42 -11.10 12.91
N SER A 128 5.26 -10.46 13.07
CA SER A 128 4.05 -11.20 13.45
C SER A 128 3.91 -12.36 12.50
N LEU A 129 3.99 -13.58 13.03
CA LEU A 129 3.82 -14.81 12.29
C LEU A 129 2.59 -14.64 11.41
N SER A 130 2.76 -14.82 10.10
CA SER A 130 1.65 -14.88 9.14
C SER A 130 0.54 -15.73 9.76
N PRO A 131 -0.75 -15.36 9.64
CA PRO A 131 -1.82 -16.23 10.07
C PRO A 131 -1.61 -17.57 9.38
N THR A 132 -1.20 -18.58 10.13
CA THR A 132 -1.13 -19.94 9.62
C THR A 132 -2.53 -20.24 9.16
N LYS A 133 -2.69 -20.49 7.86
CA LYS A 133 -3.94 -20.93 7.26
C LYS A 133 -4.39 -22.16 8.03
N ASP A 134 -5.23 -21.95 9.03
CA ASP A 134 -6.07 -22.99 9.62
C ASP A 134 -6.95 -23.50 8.48
N ARG A 135 -6.38 -24.44 7.73
CA ARG A 135 -7.10 -25.30 6.81
C ARG A 135 -7.98 -26.16 7.71
N ARG A 136 -9.11 -25.61 8.13
CA ARG A 136 -10.22 -26.43 8.64
C ARG A 136 -10.48 -27.48 7.57
N LYS A 137 -10.17 -28.73 7.92
CA LYS A 137 -10.60 -29.91 7.19
C LYS A 137 -12.08 -30.08 7.48
N ASP A 138 -12.91 -29.23 6.89
CA ASP A 138 -14.34 -29.52 6.80
C ASP A 138 -14.56 -30.38 5.54
N MET A 139 -14.60 -31.68 5.81
CA MET A 139 -15.20 -32.71 4.98
C MET A 139 -16.63 -32.32 4.60
N GLY A 140 -17.02 -32.56 3.35
CA GLY A 140 -18.43 -32.67 2.96
C GLY A 140 -18.82 -31.88 1.72
N SER A 141 -18.59 -32.46 0.55
CA SER A 141 -19.22 -32.03 -0.70
C SER A 141 -20.75 -32.22 -0.59
N PRO A 142 -21.60 -31.22 -0.82
CA PRO A 142 -23.04 -31.42 -0.82
C PRO A 142 -23.45 -32.24 -2.04
N LEU A 143 -24.11 -33.35 -1.74
CA LEU A 143 -24.61 -34.34 -2.67
C LEU A 143 -25.57 -33.74 -3.71
N ARG A 144 -25.38 -34.26 -4.91
CA ARG A 144 -26.18 -34.20 -6.14
C ARG A 144 -27.66 -34.50 -5.83
N ASN A 145 -28.54 -33.50 -5.93
CA ASN A 145 -29.99 -33.73 -5.82
C ASN A 145 -30.58 -34.06 -7.21
N PRO A 146 -31.34 -35.16 -7.37
CA PRO A 146 -31.93 -35.57 -8.64
C PRO A 146 -33.33 -34.97 -8.81
N GLY A 147 -33.53 -34.13 -9.82
CA GLY A 147 -34.85 -33.53 -10.08
C GLY A 147 -34.92 -32.86 -11.44
N SER A 148 -34.94 -33.64 -12.51
CA SER A 148 -35.33 -33.16 -13.85
C SER A 148 -36.06 -34.29 -14.60
N PRO A 149 -37.31 -34.08 -15.04
CA PRO A 149 -38.08 -35.12 -15.71
C PRO A 149 -37.56 -35.39 -17.13
N MET A 150 -37.33 -36.67 -17.40
CA MET A 150 -37.04 -37.26 -18.71
C MET A 150 -38.14 -36.97 -19.72
N ARG A 151 -37.79 -36.37 -20.87
CA ARG A 151 -38.55 -36.51 -22.12
C ARG A 151 -37.80 -37.47 -23.04
N ARG A 152 -38.27 -38.72 -23.08
CA ARG A 152 -37.93 -39.70 -24.13
C ARG A 152 -38.88 -39.47 -25.33
N SER A 153 -38.34 -39.39 -26.53
CA SER A 153 -39.04 -39.84 -27.74
C SER A 153 -38.04 -40.27 -28.82
N ASN A 154 -38.00 -41.59 -29.03
CA ASN A 154 -37.79 -42.39 -30.25
C ASN A 154 -37.12 -41.72 -31.48
N ARG A 155 -35.95 -42.22 -31.92
CA ARG A 155 -35.73 -43.36 -32.84
C ARG A 155 -36.15 -43.07 -34.28
N SER A 156 -35.15 -42.92 -35.17
CA SER A 156 -34.99 -43.51 -36.54
C SER A 156 -33.90 -42.70 -37.27
N GLU A 157 -32.66 -43.18 -37.36
CA GLU A 157 -32.07 -43.94 -38.48
C GLU A 157 -31.62 -43.07 -39.70
N ARG A 158 -30.35 -43.26 -40.10
CA ARG A 158 -29.67 -42.99 -41.40
C ARG A 158 -28.94 -41.66 -41.67
N ARG A 159 -27.60 -41.80 -41.65
CA ARG A 159 -26.60 -41.54 -42.73
C ARG A 159 -26.59 -40.15 -43.39
N LEU A 160 -25.55 -39.33 -43.20
CA LEU A 160 -24.20 -39.28 -43.83
C LEU A 160 -24.11 -38.26 -44.98
N SER A 161 -23.13 -37.35 -44.81
CA SER A 161 -22.30 -36.72 -45.85
C SER A 161 -22.88 -35.61 -46.74
N GLY A 162 -22.11 -34.51 -46.84
CA GLY A 162 -21.89 -33.89 -48.15
C GLY A 162 -22.35 -32.44 -48.34
N GLU A 163 -21.38 -31.54 -48.21
CA GLU A 163 -21.10 -30.40 -49.11
C GLU A 163 -22.04 -29.19 -49.28
N LYS A 164 -21.40 -28.03 -49.03
CA LYS A 164 -21.28 -26.81 -49.84
C LYS A 164 -22.36 -25.72 -49.84
N LYS A 165 -21.85 -24.58 -49.35
CA LYS A 165 -21.85 -23.19 -49.87
C LYS A 165 -23.07 -22.28 -49.70
N ALA A 166 -22.78 -21.23 -48.93
CA ALA A 166 -22.89 -19.78 -49.21
C ALA A 166 -24.28 -19.19 -49.49
N VAL A 167 -24.62 -18.11 -48.77
CA VAL A 167 -24.70 -16.73 -49.31
C VAL A 167 -24.72 -15.72 -48.14
N GLU A 168 -24.12 -14.58 -48.43
CA GLU A 168 -23.66 -13.43 -47.64
C GLU A 168 -24.72 -12.43 -47.14
N ALA A 169 -24.20 -11.49 -46.35
CA ALA A 169 -24.54 -10.06 -46.23
C ALA A 169 -25.69 -9.62 -45.29
N LYS A 170 -25.33 -8.90 -44.21
CA LYS A 170 -25.30 -7.42 -44.23
C LYS A 170 -24.59 -6.80 -43.01
N ALA A 171 -23.95 -5.68 -43.31
CA ALA A 171 -23.11 -4.83 -42.47
C ALA A 171 -23.88 -3.91 -41.51
N THR A 172 -23.13 -3.39 -40.53
CA THR A 172 -23.15 -2.08 -39.81
C THR A 172 -22.77 -2.39 -38.35
N GLY A 173 -21.79 -1.79 -37.71
CA GLY A 173 -21.34 -0.41 -37.76
C GLY A 173 -21.08 0.00 -36.31
N ASP A 174 -19.88 0.54 -36.09
CA ASP A 174 -19.50 1.48 -35.03
C ASP A 174 -19.04 1.05 -33.62
N MET A 175 -18.01 1.81 -33.26
CA MET A 175 -17.11 1.76 -32.14
C MET A 175 -17.72 2.31 -30.83
N ASN A 176 -17.00 1.99 -29.76
CA ASN A 176 -16.76 2.84 -28.58
C ASN A 176 -17.94 3.16 -27.65
N GLY A 177 -17.80 2.72 -26.40
CA GLY A 177 -18.61 3.23 -25.30
C GLY A 177 -18.23 2.68 -23.92
N TYR A 178 -16.95 2.75 -23.53
CA TYR A 178 -16.60 2.61 -22.11
C TYR A 178 -16.76 3.98 -21.44
N GLN A 179 -17.84 4.16 -20.68
CA GLN A 179 -18.11 5.38 -19.93
C GLN A 179 -17.99 5.11 -18.43
N ILE A 180 -17.06 5.82 -17.79
CA ILE A 180 -16.87 5.86 -16.34
C ILE A 180 -17.98 6.73 -15.75
N ARG A 181 -18.69 6.21 -14.74
CA ARG A 181 -19.68 6.97 -13.96
C ARG A 181 -19.00 7.63 -12.76
N VAL A 182 -19.24 8.93 -12.60
CA VAL A 182 -18.95 9.71 -11.39
C VAL A 182 -20.14 9.64 -10.46
#